data_AF-A0A6D2I1I2-F1
#
_entry.id   AF-A0A6D2I1I2-F1
#
_cell.length_a   1.000
_cell.length_b   1.000
_cell.length_c   1.000
_cell.angle_alpha   90.00
_cell.angle_beta   90.00
_cell.angle_gamma   90.00
#
_symmetry.space_group_name_H-M   'P 1'
#
loop_
_entity.id
_entity.type
_entity.pdbx_description
1 polymer ?
#
loop_
_entity_poly.entity_id
_entity_poly.type
_entity_poly.pdbx_seq_one_letter_code
_entity_poly.pdbx_strand_id
1 'polypeptide(L)'
;MASEQQSRKELDERAKQGETIVQGGTGGKSLEAQEHLAEGRSKGGQTRKEQLGHEGYQEIGHKGGETRKEQLGHEGYQEMGHKGGEARKEQLGTEGYKEMGHKGGEARKEQLGTEGYKEMGHKGGEARKEQLGTEGYKEMGHKGGEARKEQLGTEGYKEMGHKGGEARKEQLGTEGYKEMGRMGGLSTMEKSGRERVEEEGIDIDESKFTNK
;
A
#
# COMPACT_ATOMS: atom_id res chain seq x y z
N MET A 1 -11.99 -44.63 4.46
CA MET A 1 -12.00 -43.66 3.34
C MET A 1 -13.27 -42.81 3.31
N ALA A 2 -14.49 -43.38 3.39
CA ALA A 2 -15.73 -42.56 3.45
C ALA A 2 -15.84 -41.68 4.73
N SER A 3 -15.38 -42.18 5.88
CA SER A 3 -15.45 -41.47 7.17
C SER A 3 -14.48 -40.28 7.30
N GLU A 4 -13.35 -40.31 6.59
CA GLU A 4 -12.37 -39.21 6.61
C GLU A 4 -12.82 -38.02 5.75
N GLN A 5 -13.54 -38.29 4.65
CA GLN A 5 -14.12 -37.24 3.81
C GLN A 5 -15.29 -36.54 4.50
N GLN A 6 -16.08 -37.26 5.30
CA GLN A 6 -17.16 -36.67 6.12
C GLN A 6 -16.58 -35.77 7.21
N SER A 7 -15.55 -36.23 7.93
CA SER A 7 -14.88 -35.44 8.98
C SER A 7 -14.23 -34.15 8.45
N ARG A 8 -13.69 -34.16 7.22
CA ARG A 8 -13.14 -32.93 6.60
C ARG A 8 -14.23 -31.93 6.22
N LYS A 9 -15.36 -32.39 5.68
CA LYS A 9 -16.47 -31.50 5.32
C LYS A 9 -17.09 -30.82 6.54
N GLU A 10 -17.26 -31.55 7.63
CA GLU A 10 -17.78 -30.99 8.89
C GLU A 10 -16.84 -29.94 9.49
N LEU A 11 -15.53 -30.19 9.46
CA LEU A 11 -14.55 -29.21 9.89
C LEU A 11 -14.57 -27.98 8.96
N ASP A 12 -14.61 -28.16 7.63
CA ASP A 12 -14.71 -27.04 6.69
C ASP A 12 -15.97 -26.18 6.91
N GLU A 13 -17.12 -26.79 7.22
CA GLU A 13 -18.36 -26.06 7.51
C GLU A 13 -18.28 -25.25 8.81
N ARG A 14 -17.68 -25.83 9.85
CA ARG A 14 -17.47 -25.16 11.13
C ARG A 14 -16.47 -24.01 11.01
N ALA A 15 -15.40 -24.18 10.24
CA ALA A 15 -14.45 -23.11 9.92
C ALA A 15 -15.13 -21.96 9.15
N LYS A 16 -16.03 -22.27 8.20
CA LYS A 16 -16.84 -21.27 7.47
C LYS A 16 -17.80 -20.49 8.38
N GLN A 17 -18.20 -21.07 9.51
CA GLN A 17 -19.01 -20.40 10.53
C GLN A 17 -18.18 -19.55 11.50
N GLY A 18 -16.87 -19.43 11.26
CA GLY A 18 -15.96 -18.61 12.07
C GLY A 18 -15.34 -19.36 13.26
N GLU A 19 -15.56 -20.67 13.40
CA GLU A 19 -14.84 -21.45 14.40
C GLU A 19 -13.37 -21.63 14.00
N THR A 20 -12.47 -21.45 14.95
CA THR A 20 -11.03 -21.63 14.71
C THR A 20 -10.71 -23.12 14.69
N ILE A 21 -10.49 -23.66 13.49
CA ILE A 21 -10.08 -25.07 13.31
C ILE A 21 -8.62 -25.12 12.90
N VAL A 22 -7.78 -25.67 13.77
CA VAL A 22 -6.35 -25.80 13.53
C VAL A 22 -6.04 -27.24 13.14
N GLN A 23 -5.90 -27.50 11.84
CA GLN A 23 -5.63 -28.85 11.29
C GLN A 23 -4.24 -29.41 11.68
N GLY A 24 -3.38 -28.59 12.27
CA GLY A 24 -2.02 -28.98 12.64
C GLY A 24 -1.92 -29.35 14.11
N GLY A 25 -2.10 -30.62 14.46
CA GLY A 25 -1.80 -31.14 15.80
C GLY A 25 -2.25 -32.60 15.94
N THR A 26 -1.37 -33.46 16.46
CA THR A 26 -1.66 -34.87 16.75
C THR A 26 -2.60 -35.08 17.95
N GLY A 27 -3.30 -34.05 18.43
CA GLY A 27 -4.16 -34.10 19.60
C GLY A 27 -5.61 -33.79 19.23
N GLY A 28 -6.49 -34.75 19.53
CA GLY A 28 -7.95 -34.62 19.64
C GLY A 28 -8.72 -34.03 18.46
N LYS A 29 -9.69 -34.80 17.93
CA LYS A 29 -10.59 -34.35 16.86
C LYS A 29 -11.75 -33.47 17.36
N SER A 30 -11.89 -33.25 18.67
CA SER A 30 -12.94 -32.42 19.25
C SER A 30 -12.53 -30.94 19.29
N LEU A 31 -13.52 -30.05 19.27
CA LEU A 31 -13.33 -28.60 19.46
C LEU A 31 -12.56 -28.31 20.74
N GLU A 32 -13.01 -28.89 21.85
CA GLU A 32 -12.40 -28.74 23.18
C GLU A 32 -10.90 -29.12 23.17
N ALA A 33 -10.53 -30.20 22.48
CA ALA A 33 -9.13 -30.57 22.37
C ALA A 33 -8.32 -29.57 21.54
N GLN A 34 -8.91 -29.01 20.47
CA GLN A 34 -8.26 -27.99 19.66
C GLN A 34 -8.09 -26.67 20.42
N GLU A 35 -9.08 -26.29 21.24
CA GLU A 35 -9.02 -25.11 22.11
C GLU A 35 -7.89 -25.25 23.14
N HIS A 36 -7.82 -26.38 23.85
CA HIS A 36 -6.74 -26.65 24.80
C HIS A 36 -5.35 -26.67 24.14
N LEU A 37 -5.24 -27.17 22.90
CA LEU A 37 -3.99 -27.13 22.14
C LEU A 37 -3.60 -25.69 21.76
N ALA A 38 -4.56 -24.90 21.29
CA ALA A 38 -4.33 -23.49 20.95
C ALA A 38 -3.91 -22.70 22.20
N GLU A 39 -4.59 -22.94 23.32
CA GLU A 39 -4.27 -22.33 24.62
C GLU A 39 -2.86 -22.73 25.09
N GLY A 40 -2.52 -24.01 25.01
CA GLY A 40 -1.19 -24.52 25.36
C GLY A 40 -0.07 -23.91 24.51
N ARG A 41 -0.30 -23.73 23.20
CA ARG A 41 0.64 -23.05 22.29
C ARG A 41 0.83 -21.58 22.64
N SER A 42 -0.27 -20.88 22.91
CA SER A 42 -0.24 -19.48 23.33
C SER A 42 0.56 -19.31 24.60
N LYS A 43 0.26 -20.12 25.63
CA LYS A 43 1.00 -20.15 26.90
C LYS A 43 2.48 -20.46 26.70
N GLY A 44 2.81 -21.48 25.90
CA GLY A 44 4.21 -21.80 25.58
C GLY A 44 4.96 -20.65 24.90
N GLY A 45 4.29 -19.92 24.01
CA GLY A 45 4.84 -18.71 23.39
C GLY A 45 5.09 -17.58 24.40
N GLN A 46 4.15 -17.35 25.32
CA GLN A 46 4.31 -16.37 26.39
C GLN A 46 5.46 -16.73 27.34
N THR A 47 5.52 -17.97 27.80
CA THR A 47 6.65 -18.45 28.62
C THR A 47 7.98 -18.24 27.91
N ARG A 48 8.05 -18.53 26.61
CA ARG A 48 9.27 -18.33 25.83
C ARG A 48 9.64 -16.85 25.69
N LYS A 49 8.66 -15.97 25.54
CA LYS A 49 8.87 -14.51 25.52
C LYS A 49 9.40 -13.99 26.85
N GLU A 50 8.90 -14.49 27.97
CA GLU A 50 9.39 -14.14 29.31
C GLU A 50 10.83 -14.63 29.52
N GLN A 51 11.14 -15.87 29.12
CA GLN A 51 12.49 -16.44 29.25
C GLN A 51 13.56 -15.72 28.42
N LEU A 52 13.22 -15.31 27.21
CA LEU A 52 14.16 -14.67 26.28
C LEU A 52 14.19 -13.14 26.38
N GLY A 53 13.21 -12.54 27.06
CA GLY A 53 12.95 -11.12 26.98
C GLY A 53 12.42 -10.68 25.60
N HIS A 54 12.11 -9.38 25.49
CA HIS A 54 11.52 -8.82 24.28
C HIS A 54 12.44 -8.96 23.05
N GLU A 55 13.71 -8.58 23.21
CA GLU A 55 14.70 -8.58 22.14
C GLU A 55 15.00 -10.00 21.65
N GLY A 56 15.27 -10.93 22.58
CA GLY A 56 15.54 -12.32 22.23
C GLY A 56 14.33 -13.00 21.54
N TYR A 57 13.11 -12.68 21.98
CA TYR A 57 11.90 -13.19 21.33
C TYR A 57 11.69 -12.61 19.91
N GLN A 58 11.98 -11.31 19.71
CA GLN A 58 11.94 -10.69 18.39
C GLN A 58 13.00 -11.27 17.46
N GLU A 59 14.22 -11.50 17.96
CA GLU A 59 15.33 -12.05 17.19
C GLU A 59 15.02 -13.44 16.65
N ILE A 60 14.45 -14.34 17.47
CA ILE A 60 14.07 -15.69 16.99
C ILE A 60 12.95 -15.63 15.95
N GLY A 61 12.01 -14.68 16.09
CA GLY A 61 10.95 -14.47 15.11
C GLY A 61 11.51 -13.99 13.78
N HIS A 62 12.43 -13.02 13.82
CA HIS A 62 13.14 -12.51 12.65
C HIS A 62 13.95 -13.62 11.96
N LYS A 63 14.76 -14.37 12.72
CA LYS A 63 15.55 -15.50 12.18
C LYS A 63 14.65 -16.56 11.53
N GLY A 64 13.53 -16.92 12.16
CA GLY A 64 12.56 -17.84 11.58
C GLY A 64 11.99 -17.33 10.24
N GLY A 65 11.70 -16.03 10.16
CA GLY A 65 11.28 -15.37 8.93
C GLY A 65 12.33 -15.43 7.82
N GLU A 66 13.59 -15.12 8.14
CA GLU A 66 14.71 -15.16 7.19
C GLU A 66 14.99 -16.58 6.69
N THR A 67 15.01 -17.57 7.58
CA THR A 67 15.13 -18.98 7.19
C THR A 67 13.98 -19.40 6.27
N ARG A 68 12.75 -18.95 6.54
CA ARG A 68 11.60 -19.26 5.68
C ARG A 68 11.72 -18.61 4.30
N LYS A 69 12.23 -17.37 4.24
CA LYS A 69 12.51 -16.65 2.99
C LYS A 69 13.59 -17.34 2.17
N GLU A 70 14.63 -17.84 2.81
CA GLU A 70 15.68 -18.64 2.14
C GLU A 70 15.12 -19.95 1.56
N GLN A 71 14.29 -20.67 2.33
CA GLN A 71 13.66 -21.92 1.88
C GLN A 71 12.71 -21.75 0.70
N LEU A 72 11.94 -20.66 0.67
CA LEU A 72 10.92 -20.42 -0.36
C LEU A 72 11.46 -19.63 -1.56
N GLY A 73 12.61 -18.97 -1.41
CA GLY A 73 13.06 -17.96 -2.34
C GLY A 73 12.19 -16.70 -2.32
N HIS A 74 12.59 -15.73 -3.15
CA HIS A 74 11.93 -14.41 -3.21
C HIS A 74 10.45 -14.52 -3.59
N GLU A 75 10.15 -15.23 -4.69
CA GLU A 75 8.80 -15.37 -5.24
C GLU A 75 7.88 -16.12 -4.26
N GLY A 76 8.34 -17.24 -3.71
CA GLY A 76 7.53 -18.01 -2.76
C GLY A 76 7.25 -17.26 -1.45
N TYR A 77 8.20 -16.45 -0.98
CA TYR A 77 7.99 -15.60 0.20
C TYR A 77 7.02 -14.46 -0.09
N GLN A 78 7.11 -13.82 -1.26
CA GLN A 78 6.15 -12.80 -1.70
C GLN A 78 4.73 -13.37 -1.86
N GLU A 79 4.60 -14.54 -2.49
CA GLU A 79 3.32 -15.21 -2.66
C GLU A 79 2.68 -15.55 -1.30
N MET A 80 3.49 -15.99 -0.33
CA MET A 80 3.02 -16.25 1.04
C MET A 80 2.49 -14.96 1.70
N GLY A 81 3.21 -13.85 1.58
CA GLY A 81 2.78 -12.55 2.08
C GLY A 81 1.47 -12.09 1.42
N HIS A 82 1.38 -12.22 0.10
CA HIS A 82 0.18 -11.90 -0.67
C HIS A 82 -1.03 -12.73 -0.23
N LYS A 83 -0.87 -14.05 -0.12
CA LYS A 83 -1.94 -14.95 0.35
C LYS A 83 -2.39 -14.63 1.77
N GLY A 84 -1.45 -14.31 2.66
CA GLY A 84 -1.76 -13.88 4.02
C GLY A 84 -2.58 -12.58 4.03
N GLY A 85 -2.20 -11.61 3.18
CA GLY A 85 -2.93 -10.35 3.02
C GLY A 85 -4.35 -10.55 2.47
N GLU A 86 -4.50 -11.35 1.41
CA GLU A 86 -5.81 -11.66 0.82
C GLU A 86 -6.72 -12.40 1.79
N ALA A 87 -6.20 -13.43 2.49
CA ALA A 87 -6.97 -14.13 3.54
C ALA A 87 -7.41 -13.17 4.66
N ARG A 88 -6.55 -12.21 5.04
CA ARG A 88 -6.89 -11.22 6.06
C ARG A 88 -7.95 -10.24 5.56
N LYS A 89 -7.88 -9.83 4.31
CA LYS A 89 -8.87 -8.97 3.65
C LYS A 89 -10.22 -9.65 3.51
N GLU A 90 -10.24 -10.95 3.23
CA GLU A 90 -11.46 -11.76 3.22
C GLU A 90 -12.10 -11.83 4.61
N GLN A 91 -11.30 -12.09 5.65
CA GLN A 91 -11.79 -12.15 7.04
C GLN A 91 -12.35 -10.83 7.56
N LEU A 92 -11.70 -9.70 7.23
CA LEU A 92 -12.07 -8.38 7.76
C LEU A 92 -13.05 -7.62 6.86
N GLY A 93 -13.21 -8.05 5.61
CA GLY A 93 -13.84 -7.24 4.57
C GLY A 93 -13.01 -6.04 4.15
N THR A 94 -13.48 -5.32 3.12
CA THR A 94 -12.78 -4.17 2.55
C THR A 94 -12.56 -3.03 3.54
N GLU A 95 -13.58 -2.68 4.32
CA GLU A 95 -13.50 -1.59 5.29
C GLU A 95 -12.61 -1.95 6.47
N GLY A 96 -12.73 -3.17 7.02
CA GLY A 96 -11.86 -3.62 8.11
C GLY A 96 -10.39 -3.72 7.69
N TYR A 97 -10.11 -4.12 6.45
CA TYR A 97 -8.73 -4.14 5.93
C TYR A 97 -8.15 -2.72 5.75
N LYS A 98 -8.96 -1.76 5.25
CA LYS A 98 -8.55 -0.35 5.17
C LYS A 98 -8.29 0.24 6.55
N GLU A 99 -9.17 -0.02 7.51
CA GLU A 99 -9.03 0.43 8.90
C GLU A 99 -7.75 -0.11 9.53
N MET A 100 -7.43 -1.39 9.32
CA MET A 100 -6.17 -2.00 9.76
C MET A 100 -4.95 -1.28 9.18
N GLY A 101 -4.96 -0.98 7.88
CA GLY A 101 -3.90 -0.20 7.24
C GLY A 101 -3.75 1.20 7.82
N HIS A 102 -4.87 1.89 8.07
CA HIS A 102 -4.90 3.20 8.69
C HIS A 102 -4.30 3.17 10.09
N LYS A 103 -4.76 2.25 10.96
CA LYS A 103 -4.24 2.08 12.32
C LYS A 103 -2.75 1.77 12.34
N GLY A 104 -2.28 0.93 11.41
CA GLY A 104 -0.85 0.67 11.26
C GLY A 104 -0.05 1.92 10.91
N GLY A 105 -0.59 2.74 10.00
CA GLY A 105 -0.01 4.04 9.64
C GLY A 105 0.03 5.02 10.81
N GLU A 106 -1.06 5.14 11.56
CA GLU A 106 -1.16 6.01 12.74
C GLU A 106 -0.20 5.58 13.84
N ALA A 107 -0.16 4.29 14.18
CA ALA A 107 0.79 3.76 15.16
C ALA A 107 2.24 4.04 14.76
N ARG A 108 2.55 3.93 13.45
CA ARG A 108 3.89 4.25 12.96
C ARG A 108 4.20 5.75 13.04
N LYS A 109 3.21 6.60 12.76
CA LYS A 109 3.33 8.06 12.91
C LYS A 109 3.52 8.48 14.36
N GLU A 110 2.85 7.81 15.30
CA GLU A 110 3.05 8.03 16.73
C GLU A 110 4.47 7.66 17.17
N GLN A 111 4.97 6.50 16.74
CA GLN A 111 6.34 6.05 17.05
C GLN A 111 7.44 6.98 16.51
N LEU A 112 7.27 7.50 15.31
CA LEU A 112 8.29 8.31 14.61
C LEU A 112 8.12 9.82 14.83
N GLY A 113 6.96 10.25 15.32
CA GLY A 113 6.55 11.65 15.27
C GLY A 113 6.22 12.13 13.85
N THR A 114 5.71 13.35 13.74
CA THR A 114 5.29 13.96 12.46
C THR A 114 6.44 14.09 11.46
N GLU A 115 7.61 14.54 11.91
CA GLU A 115 8.76 14.76 11.04
C GLU A 115 9.37 13.43 10.59
N GLY A 116 9.53 12.45 11.48
CA GLY A 116 10.02 11.12 11.10
C GLY A 116 9.08 10.40 10.12
N TYR A 117 7.76 10.58 10.27
CA TYR A 117 6.78 10.02 9.33
C TYR A 117 6.86 10.70 7.94
N LYS A 118 7.00 12.03 7.89
CA LYS A 118 7.20 12.76 6.62
C LYS A 118 8.50 12.33 5.94
N GLU A 119 9.59 12.22 6.70
CA GLU A 119 10.89 11.79 6.19
C GLU A 119 10.83 10.38 5.60
N MET A 120 10.14 9.45 6.27
CA MET A 120 9.89 8.09 5.74
C MET A 120 9.13 8.12 4.41
N GLY A 121 8.10 8.95 4.31
CA GLY A 121 7.36 9.14 3.06
C GLY A 121 8.23 9.73 1.94
N HIS A 122 9.06 10.73 2.26
CA HIS A 122 10.00 11.32 1.32
C HIS A 122 11.02 10.30 0.82
N LYS A 123 11.67 9.57 1.72
CA LYS A 123 12.63 8.51 1.38
C LYS A 123 12.01 7.42 0.51
N GLY A 124 10.78 7.01 0.83
CA GLY A 124 10.04 6.06 0.01
C GLY A 124 9.78 6.59 -1.41
N GLY A 125 9.43 7.86 -1.54
CA GLY A 125 9.26 8.55 -2.81
C GLY A 125 10.56 8.66 -3.62
N GLU A 126 11.66 9.03 -2.98
CA GLU A 126 12.99 9.11 -3.62
C GLU A 126 13.47 7.75 -4.10
N ALA A 127 13.38 6.72 -3.27
CA ALA A 127 13.74 5.36 -3.66
C ALA A 127 12.90 4.88 -4.85
N ARG A 128 11.61 5.23 -4.89
CA ARG A 128 10.74 4.91 -6.02
C ARG A 128 11.12 5.69 -7.29
N LYS A 129 11.51 6.94 -7.14
CA LYS A 129 12.02 7.80 -8.23
C LYS A 129 13.30 7.23 -8.82
N GLU A 130 14.22 6.78 -7.98
CA GLU A 130 15.46 6.13 -8.42
C GLU A 130 15.18 4.81 -9.17
N GLN A 131 14.28 3.98 -8.65
CA GLN A 131 13.92 2.70 -9.28
C GLN A 131 13.26 2.85 -10.64
N LEU A 132 12.36 3.83 -10.80
CA LEU A 132 11.56 4.01 -12.01
C LEU A 132 12.20 4.94 -13.04
N GLY A 133 13.02 5.90 -12.59
CA GLY A 133 13.53 6.96 -13.44
C GLY A 133 12.43 7.83 -14.06
N THR A 134 12.82 8.65 -15.03
CA THR A 134 11.89 9.55 -15.75
C THR A 134 10.85 8.79 -16.56
N GLU A 135 11.27 7.72 -17.25
CA GLU A 135 10.39 6.94 -18.12
C GLU A 135 9.35 6.15 -17.32
N GLY A 136 9.71 5.56 -16.18
CA GLY A 136 8.74 4.86 -15.35
C GLY A 136 7.68 5.79 -14.75
N TYR A 137 8.01 7.06 -14.47
CA TYR A 137 7.02 8.06 -14.05
C TYR A 137 6.12 8.50 -15.20
N LYS A 138 6.66 8.68 -16.41
CA LYS A 138 5.84 8.95 -17.61
C LYS A 138 4.86 7.81 -17.88
N GLU A 139 5.33 6.57 -17.80
CA GLU A 139 4.50 5.38 -17.98
C GLU A 139 3.40 5.28 -16.92
N MET A 140 3.74 5.52 -15.64
CA MET A 140 2.76 5.51 -14.55
C MET A 140 1.70 6.60 -14.73
N GLY A 141 2.11 7.81 -15.14
CA GLY A 141 1.20 8.90 -15.46
C GLY A 141 0.27 8.55 -16.62
N HIS A 142 0.81 7.95 -17.69
CA HIS A 142 0.03 7.47 -18.83
C HIS A 142 -1.01 6.42 -18.40
N LYS A 143 -0.57 5.37 -17.70
CA LYS A 143 -1.43 4.31 -17.18
C LYS A 143 -2.53 4.86 -16.26
N GLY A 144 -2.19 5.83 -15.40
CA GLY A 144 -3.16 6.51 -14.54
C GLY A 144 -4.21 7.28 -15.35
N GLY A 145 -3.78 8.00 -16.39
CA GLY A 145 -4.66 8.70 -17.31
C GLY A 145 -5.58 7.78 -18.10
N GLU A 146 -5.04 6.67 -18.63
CA GLU A 146 -5.80 5.65 -19.34
C GLU A 146 -6.84 4.98 -18.44
N ALA A 147 -6.44 4.53 -17.24
CA ALA A 147 -7.36 3.94 -16.28
C ALA A 147 -8.48 4.91 -15.90
N ARG A 148 -8.16 6.21 -15.76
CA ARG A 148 -9.18 7.24 -15.47
C ARG A 148 -10.12 7.46 -16.65
N LYS A 149 -9.60 7.44 -17.87
CA LYS A 149 -10.39 7.54 -19.10
C LYS A 149 -11.31 6.34 -19.28
N GLU A 150 -10.85 5.14 -18.93
CA GLU A 150 -11.67 3.93 -18.92
C GLU A 150 -12.83 4.04 -17.93
N GLN A 151 -12.55 4.51 -16.70
CA GLN A 151 -13.57 4.69 -15.65
C GLN A 151 -14.66 5.71 -16.03
N LEU A 152 -14.29 6.80 -16.70
CA LEU A 152 -15.17 7.94 -16.98
C LEU A 152 -15.78 7.92 -18.40
N GLY A 153 -15.22 7.10 -19.29
CA GLY A 153 -15.43 7.23 -20.72
C GLY A 153 -14.78 8.49 -21.32
N THR A 154 -14.83 8.60 -22.65
CA THR A 154 -14.19 9.69 -23.39
C THR A 154 -14.74 11.07 -23.05
N GLU A 155 -16.06 11.19 -22.92
CA GLU A 155 -16.72 12.47 -22.63
C GLU A 155 -16.50 12.89 -21.18
N GLY A 156 -16.63 11.96 -20.21
CA GLY A 156 -16.32 12.26 -18.82
C GLY A 156 -14.85 12.64 -18.59
N TYR A 157 -13.92 12.03 -19.33
CA TYR A 157 -12.50 12.41 -19.27
C TYR A 157 -12.25 13.81 -19.84
N LYS A 158 -12.86 14.17 -20.98
CA LYS A 158 -12.78 15.53 -21.53
C LYS A 158 -13.39 16.56 -20.60
N GLU A 159 -14.56 16.27 -20.02
CA GLU A 159 -15.24 17.14 -19.07
C GLU A 159 -14.39 17.38 -17.81
N MET A 160 -13.73 16.33 -17.30
CA MET A 160 -12.79 16.44 -16.18
C MET A 160 -11.62 17.37 -16.50
N GLY A 161 -11.05 17.23 -17.70
CA GLY A 161 -9.99 18.12 -18.18
C GLY A 161 -10.46 19.57 -18.28
N HIS A 162 -11.66 19.80 -18.82
CA HIS A 162 -12.27 21.13 -18.93
C HIS A 162 -12.49 21.75 -17.55
N LYS A 163 -13.14 21.02 -16.63
CA LYS A 163 -13.38 21.47 -15.25
C LYS A 163 -12.10 21.79 -14.51
N GLY A 164 -11.05 20.97 -14.69
CA GLY A 164 -9.73 21.24 -14.12
C GLY A 164 -9.11 22.54 -14.68
N GLY A 165 -9.24 22.76 -15.99
CA GLY A 165 -8.80 23.99 -16.64
C GLY A 165 -9.56 25.23 -16.18
N GLU A 166 -10.89 25.14 -16.06
CA GLU A 166 -11.73 26.23 -15.55
C GLU A 166 -11.42 26.56 -14.09
N ALA A 167 -11.30 25.55 -13.22
CA ALA A 167 -10.91 25.75 -11.83
C ALA A 167 -9.54 26.44 -11.73
N ARG A 168 -8.58 26.07 -12.58
CA ARG A 168 -7.27 26.72 -12.61
C ARG A 168 -7.36 28.16 -13.11
N LYS A 169 -8.20 28.42 -14.10
CA LYS A 169 -8.46 29.78 -14.61
C LYS A 169 -9.13 30.67 -13.55
N GLU A 170 -10.01 30.11 -12.74
CA GLU A 170 -10.63 30.82 -11.61
C GLU A 170 -9.60 31.18 -10.54
N GLN A 171 -8.70 30.25 -10.19
CA GLN A 171 -7.62 30.47 -9.21
C GLN A 171 -6.62 31.55 -9.65
N LEU A 172 -6.23 31.55 -10.93
CA LEU A 172 -5.20 32.43 -11.46
C LEU A 172 -5.73 33.76 -12.02
N GLY A 173 -7.04 33.84 -12.23
CA GLY A 173 -7.64 34.86 -13.09
C GLY A 173 -7.31 34.67 -14.58
N THR A 174 -7.94 35.48 -15.43
CA THR A 174 -7.81 35.38 -16.89
C THR A 174 -6.39 35.61 -17.39
N GLU A 175 -5.68 36.58 -16.81
CA GLU A 175 -4.32 36.92 -17.23
C GLU A 175 -3.30 35.88 -16.74
N GLY A 176 -3.39 35.43 -15.48
CA GLY A 176 -2.53 34.35 -14.99
C GLY A 176 -2.72 33.05 -15.76
N TYR A 177 -3.95 32.71 -16.16
CA TYR A 177 -4.19 31.54 -17.01
C TYR A 177 -3.57 31.66 -18.40
N LYS A 178 -3.62 32.85 -19.02
CA LYS A 178 -2.95 33.12 -20.31
C LYS A 178 -1.44 33.06 -20.19
N GLU A 179 -0.86 33.64 -19.13
CA GLU A 179 0.59 33.60 -18.85
C GLU A 179 1.06 32.15 -18.67
N MET A 180 0.32 31.34 -17.91
CA MET A 180 0.59 29.90 -17.75
C MET A 180 0.50 29.15 -19.08
N GLY A 181 -0.50 29.43 -19.91
CA GLY A 181 -0.64 28.84 -21.24
C GLY A 181 0.53 29.22 -22.16
N ARG A 182 0.97 30.48 -22.13
CA ARG A 182 2.14 30.97 -22.87
C ARG A 182 3.42 30.26 -22.42
N MET A 183 3.65 30.17 -21.10
CA MET A 183 4.79 29.44 -20.54
C MET A 183 4.77 27.96 -20.94
N GLY A 184 3.62 27.28 -20.84
CA GLY A 184 3.47 25.90 -21.27
C GLY A 184 3.74 25.70 -22.76
N GLY A 185 3.31 26.63 -23.61
CA GLY A 185 3.53 26.61 -25.06
C GLY A 185 5.00 26.80 -25.48
N LEU A 186 5.84 27.38 -24.62
CA LEU A 186 7.28 27.51 -24.85
C LEU A 186 8.06 26.24 -24.49
N SER A 187 7.45 25.29 -23.79
CA SER A 187 8.12 24.06 -23.37
C SER A 187 8.54 23.22 -24.58
N THR A 188 9.74 22.64 -24.49
CA THR A 188 10.31 21.73 -25.50
C THR A 188 10.61 20.37 -24.88
N MET A 189 11.14 19.42 -25.66
CA MET A 189 11.59 18.13 -25.13
C MET A 189 12.80 18.26 -24.20
N GLU A 190 13.60 19.32 -24.36
CA GLU A 190 14.87 19.52 -23.66
C GLU A 190 14.77 20.53 -22.53
N LYS A 191 13.93 21.57 -22.69
CA LYS A 191 13.76 22.65 -21.73
C LYS A 191 12.31 22.82 -21.35
N SER A 192 12.07 23.02 -20.06
CA SER A 192 10.78 23.41 -19.53
C SER A 192 10.36 24.80 -20.02
N GLY A 193 9.05 25.07 -20.02
CA GLY A 193 8.53 26.40 -20.31
C GLY A 193 9.11 27.50 -19.41
N ARG A 194 9.45 27.16 -18.17
CA ARG A 194 10.07 28.08 -17.21
C ARG A 194 11.48 28.49 -17.63
N GLU A 195 12.32 27.53 -17.96
CA GLU A 195 13.69 27.77 -18.43
C GLU A 195 13.71 28.61 -19.72
N ARG A 196 12.70 28.42 -20.58
CA ARG A 196 12.55 29.19 -21.82
C ARG A 196 12.10 30.63 -21.58
N VAL A 197 11.23 30.86 -20.61
CA VAL A 197 10.81 32.20 -20.19
C VAL A 197 12.00 33.00 -19.64
N GLU A 198 12.85 32.35 -18.84
CA GLU A 198 14.09 32.95 -18.33
C GLU A 198 15.10 33.25 -19.45
N GLU A 199 15.31 32.32 -20.38
CA GLU A 199 16.23 32.49 -21.53
C GLU A 199 15.79 33.58 -22.50
N GLU A 200 14.48 33.67 -22.77
CA GLU A 200 13.89 34.66 -23.69
C GLU A 200 13.63 36.02 -23.00
N GLY A 201 13.92 36.15 -21.69
CA GLY A 201 13.73 37.38 -20.93
C GLY A 201 12.26 37.82 -20.82
N ILE A 202 11.33 36.85 -20.80
CA ILE A 202 9.89 37.13 -20.70
C ILE A 202 9.54 37.34 -19.23
N ASP A 203 9.01 38.52 -18.90
CA ASP A 203 8.59 38.83 -17.53
C ASP A 203 7.28 38.09 -17.20
N ILE A 204 7.35 37.14 -16.27
CA ILE A 204 6.20 36.40 -15.76
C ILE A 204 6.29 36.30 -14.24
N ASP A 205 5.21 36.67 -13.55
CA ASP A 205 5.10 36.50 -12.11
C ASP A 205 4.79 35.05 -11.74
N GLU A 206 5.85 34.28 -11.48
CA GLU A 206 5.76 32.86 -11.15
C GLU A 206 5.11 32.57 -9.80
N SER A 207 5.07 33.57 -8.89
CA SER A 207 4.47 33.39 -7.56
C SER A 207 2.98 33.09 -7.64
N LYS A 208 2.34 33.41 -8.78
CA LYS A 208 0.95 33.10 -9.09
C LYS A 208 0.71 31.60 -9.35
N PHE A 209 1.74 30.84 -9.75
CA PHE A 209 1.56 29.45 -10.19
C PHE A 209 1.89 28.40 -9.15
N THR A 210 2.57 28.77 -8.07
CA THR A 210 2.94 27.87 -6.97
C THR A 210 1.94 27.96 -5.83
N ASN A 211 1.55 26.82 -5.27
CA ASN A 211 0.84 26.81 -3.99
C ASN A 211 1.86 27.06 -2.86
N LYS A 212 1.51 27.94 -1.90
CA LYS A 212 2.28 28.15 -0.66
C LYS A 212 2.15 26.97 0.30
#